data_AF-A0AAN8RZE1-F1
#
_entry.id   AF-A0AAN8RZE1-F1
#
_cell.length_a   1.000
_cell.length_b   1.000
_cell.length_c   1.000
_cell.angle_alpha   90.00
_cell.angle_beta   90.00
_cell.angle_gamma   90.00
#
_symmetry.space_group_name_H-M   'P 1'
#
loop_
_entity.id
_entity.type
_entity.pdbx_description
1 polymer ?
#
loop_
_entity_poly.entity_id
_entity_poly.type
_entity_poly.pdbx_seq_one_letter_code
_entity_poly.pdbx_strand_id
1 'polypeptide(L)'
;MLANNLSLPAEKRIYKSDLDWLNQFLIDTRNTEEELLTGKELDEEIEKIINKDYSNFNPVHCLNEKKKMLPYLHDLLVGSEIILPENEVLERNPVLAERIEKLKKEQEDREYKAMTKNVETSKKHYPEDSISYQMNMMNRHLIAVGQLLVSIGAGFAFGFLGLELIVGNLQFSMRLILGIVCALIIGLAEFYFLAKNLNEEEKIQETKKKPAAKPSRVKTKVKAHKD
;
A
#
# COMPACT_ATOMS: atom_id res chain seq x y z
N MET A 1 13.83 41.45 -6.20
CA MET A 1 14.27 41.15 -4.83
C MET A 1 13.30 40.16 -4.21
N LEU A 2 13.84 38.99 -3.84
CA LEU A 2 13.34 38.02 -2.85
C LEU A 2 11.98 37.35 -3.10
N ALA A 3 11.98 36.39 -4.04
CA ALA A 3 11.09 35.23 -3.92
C ALA A 3 11.51 34.42 -2.68
N ASN A 4 10.61 34.35 -1.70
CA ASN A 4 10.77 33.56 -0.49
C ASN A 4 10.75 32.07 -0.85
N ASN A 5 11.93 31.48 -1.04
CA ASN A 5 12.14 30.05 -1.05
C ASN A 5 11.99 29.49 0.37
N LEU A 6 10.76 29.34 0.85
CA LEU A 6 10.50 28.55 2.04
C LEU A 6 10.43 27.08 1.62
N SER A 7 11.58 26.42 1.60
CA SER A 7 11.67 24.99 1.34
C SER A 7 10.90 24.24 2.43
N LEU A 8 9.74 23.70 2.09
CA LEU A 8 9.03 22.79 2.97
C LEU A 8 9.87 21.51 3.17
N PRO A 9 9.99 21.00 4.43
CA PRO A 9 10.82 19.85 4.76
C PRO A 9 10.40 18.62 3.96
N ALA A 10 11.38 17.81 3.53
CA ALA A 10 11.21 16.69 2.59
C ALA A 10 10.11 15.70 3.00
N GLU A 11 9.87 15.53 4.30
CA GLU A 11 8.85 14.67 4.86
C GLU A 11 7.42 15.09 4.47
N LYS A 12 7.13 16.38 4.37
CA LYS A 12 5.80 16.89 3.95
C LYS A 12 5.56 16.80 2.44
N ARG A 13 6.59 16.58 1.63
CA ARG A 13 6.43 16.35 0.18
C ARG A 13 5.94 14.94 -0.13
N ILE A 14 6.35 13.96 0.67
CA ILE A 14 5.99 12.55 0.48
C ILE A 14 4.47 12.37 0.68
N TYR A 15 3.90 12.96 1.74
CA TYR A 15 2.45 12.88 1.99
C TYR A 15 1.60 13.72 1.02
N LYS A 16 2.16 14.80 0.46
CA LYS A 16 1.45 15.63 -0.52
C LYS A 16 1.34 14.94 -1.88
N SER A 17 2.41 14.26 -2.33
CA SER A 17 2.37 13.47 -3.57
C SER A 17 1.47 12.24 -3.47
N ASP A 18 1.37 11.63 -2.28
CA ASP A 18 0.58 10.41 -2.06
C ASP A 18 -0.93 10.68 -1.95
N LEU A 19 -1.37 11.95 -1.90
CA LEU A 19 -2.79 12.34 -1.96
C LEU A 19 -3.20 12.95 -3.31
N ASP A 20 -2.23 13.36 -4.14
CA ASP A 20 -2.51 13.94 -5.46
C ASP A 20 -3.13 12.91 -6.41
N TRP A 21 -2.76 11.63 -6.31
CA TRP A 21 -3.38 10.57 -7.10
C TRP A 21 -4.85 10.32 -6.71
N LEU A 22 -5.21 10.48 -5.43
CA LEU A 22 -6.60 10.38 -4.97
C LEU A 22 -7.44 11.55 -5.45
N ASN A 23 -6.88 12.76 -5.42
CA ASN A 23 -7.55 13.94 -5.97
C ASN A 23 -7.74 13.81 -7.49
N GLN A 24 -6.73 13.34 -8.21
CA GLN A 24 -6.81 13.10 -9.65
C GLN A 24 -7.83 11.98 -9.97
N PHE A 25 -7.82 10.89 -9.20
CA PHE A 25 -8.77 9.80 -9.34
C PHE A 25 -10.21 10.23 -9.08
N LEU A 26 -10.46 11.02 -8.03
CA LEU A 26 -11.79 11.56 -7.72
C LEU A 26 -12.29 12.51 -8.82
N ILE A 27 -11.40 13.32 -9.40
CA ILE A 27 -11.71 14.20 -10.53
C ILE A 27 -12.02 13.38 -11.78
N ASP A 28 -11.24 12.33 -12.07
CA ASP A 28 -11.44 11.45 -13.22
C ASP A 28 -12.75 10.66 -13.11
N THR A 29 -13.07 10.11 -11.93
CA THR A 29 -14.36 9.43 -11.69
C THR A 29 -15.56 10.36 -11.84
N ARG A 30 -15.42 11.63 -11.45
CA ARG A 30 -16.49 12.64 -11.61
C ARG A 30 -16.69 13.04 -13.07
N ASN A 31 -15.62 13.14 -13.85
CA ASN A 31 -15.69 13.46 -15.27
C ASN A 31 -16.23 12.29 -16.11
N THR A 32 -15.99 11.05 -15.67
CA THR A 32 -16.51 9.84 -16.34
C THR A 32 -18.04 9.74 -16.25
N GLU A 33 -18.65 10.27 -15.18
CA GLU A 33 -20.12 10.33 -15.03
C GLU A 33 -20.76 11.41 -15.91
N GLU A 34 -20.04 12.48 -16.26
CA GLU A 34 -20.54 13.53 -17.19
C GLU A 34 -20.47 13.09 -18.66
N GLU A 35 -19.54 12.20 -19.03
CA GLU A 35 -19.37 11.71 -20.40
C GLU A 35 -20.35 10.58 -20.79
N LEU A 36 -21.05 9.97 -19.82
CA LEU A 36 -22.07 8.92 -20.05
C LEU A 36 -23.42 9.46 -20.55
N LEU A 37 -23.59 10.79 -20.64
CA LEU A 37 -24.83 11.43 -21.12
C LEU A 37 -24.84 11.70 -22.65
N THR A 38 -23.77 11.41 -23.37
CA THR A 38 -23.67 11.48 -24.84
C THR A 38 -24.13 10.20 -25.56
N GLY A 39 -24.89 9.32 -24.88
CA GLY A 39 -25.54 8.17 -25.52
C GLY A 39 -26.74 8.51 -26.42
N LYS A 40 -27.26 9.74 -26.35
CA LYS A 40 -28.48 10.13 -27.08
C LYS A 40 -28.27 10.41 -28.58
N GLU A 41 -27.06 10.78 -29.00
CA GLU A 41 -26.78 11.06 -30.42
C GLU A 41 -26.61 9.78 -31.24
N LEU A 42 -26.10 8.70 -30.64
CA LEU A 42 -25.92 7.41 -31.31
C LEU A 42 -27.26 6.69 -31.54
N ASP A 43 -28.22 6.85 -30.62
CA ASP A 43 -29.53 6.20 -30.72
C ASP A 43 -30.37 6.77 -31.90
N GLU A 44 -30.31 8.09 -32.17
CA GLU A 44 -31.02 8.70 -33.31
C GLU A 44 -30.42 8.33 -34.68
N GLU A 45 -29.10 8.12 -34.74
CA GLU A 45 -28.42 7.75 -35.98
C GLU A 45 -28.68 6.27 -36.33
N ILE A 46 -28.69 5.40 -35.32
CA ILE A 46 -29.06 3.99 -35.45
C ILE A 46 -30.54 3.85 -35.85
N GLU A 47 -31.46 4.64 -35.27
CA GLU A 47 -32.89 4.62 -35.66
C GLU A 47 -33.12 5.08 -37.12
N LYS A 48 -32.32 6.03 -37.63
CA LYS A 48 -32.39 6.43 -39.04
C LYS A 48 -31.87 5.35 -39.99
N ILE A 49 -30.81 4.64 -39.61
CA ILE A 49 -30.23 3.55 -40.41
C ILE A 49 -31.20 2.37 -40.47
N ILE A 50 -31.81 2.00 -39.33
CA ILE A 50 -32.81 0.92 -39.27
C ILE A 50 -34.05 1.26 -40.12
N ASN A 51 -34.55 2.49 -40.07
CA ASN A 51 -35.75 2.84 -40.86
C ASN A 51 -35.48 2.95 -42.37
N LYS A 52 -34.23 3.15 -42.78
CA LYS A 52 -33.86 3.28 -44.20
C LYS A 52 -33.76 1.93 -44.92
N ASP A 53 -33.17 0.92 -44.27
CA ASP A 53 -32.89 -0.38 -44.91
C ASP A 53 -33.98 -1.44 -44.72
N TYR A 54 -34.88 -1.30 -43.72
CA TYR A 54 -35.88 -2.32 -43.40
C TYR A 54 -37.30 -2.06 -43.92
N SER A 55 -37.51 -1.05 -44.78
CA SER A 55 -38.82 -0.74 -45.38
C SER A 55 -39.38 -1.87 -46.28
N ASN A 56 -38.55 -2.83 -46.69
CA ASN A 56 -38.93 -3.97 -47.52
C ASN A 56 -39.05 -5.30 -46.77
N PHE A 57 -38.91 -5.32 -45.43
CA PHE A 57 -39.10 -6.55 -44.67
C PHE A 57 -40.60 -6.82 -44.49
N ASN A 58 -41.20 -7.47 -45.50
CA ASN A 58 -42.54 -8.01 -45.40
C ASN A 58 -42.47 -9.36 -44.63
N PRO A 59 -42.96 -9.44 -43.38
CA PRO A 59 -42.89 -10.68 -42.59
C PRO A 59 -43.79 -11.78 -43.16
N VAL A 60 -44.53 -11.52 -44.25
CA VAL A 60 -45.55 -12.42 -44.81
C VAL A 60 -44.96 -13.52 -45.71
N HIS A 61 -43.69 -13.47 -46.09
CA HIS A 61 -43.10 -14.53 -46.93
C HIS A 61 -42.52 -15.74 -46.19
N CYS A 62 -42.50 -15.77 -44.85
CA CYS A 62 -42.01 -16.93 -44.11
C CYS A 62 -43.08 -17.97 -43.74
N LEU A 63 -44.31 -17.84 -44.23
CA LEU A 63 -45.30 -18.91 -44.21
C LEU A 63 -45.11 -19.82 -45.44
N ASN A 64 -44.29 -20.85 -45.27
CA ASN A 64 -44.27 -21.98 -46.20
C ASN A 64 -45.67 -22.64 -46.20
N GLU A 65 -46.13 -23.13 -47.35
CA GLU A 65 -47.49 -23.69 -47.61
C GLU A 65 -47.93 -24.82 -46.63
N LYS A 66 -47.06 -25.23 -45.70
CA LYS A 66 -47.23 -26.36 -44.78
C LYS A 66 -47.25 -26.01 -43.28
N LYS A 67 -47.50 -24.75 -42.89
CA LYS A 67 -47.82 -24.38 -41.49
C LYS A 67 -46.80 -24.92 -40.45
N LYS A 68 -45.50 -24.85 -40.77
CA LYS A 68 -44.42 -25.26 -39.85
C LYS A 68 -43.74 -24.05 -39.23
N MET A 69 -43.38 -24.21 -37.96
CA MET A 69 -42.71 -23.26 -37.08
C MET A 69 -41.49 -22.60 -37.75
N LEU A 70 -41.29 -21.32 -37.49
CA LEU A 70 -40.19 -20.49 -38.02
C LEU A 70 -38.84 -21.22 -37.89
N PRO A 71 -38.02 -21.27 -38.95
CA PRO A 71 -36.69 -21.89 -38.89
C PRO A 71 -35.81 -21.16 -37.87
N TYR A 72 -34.91 -21.89 -37.22
CA TYR A 72 -34.02 -21.30 -36.23
C TYR A 72 -32.98 -20.39 -36.91
N LEU A 73 -32.58 -19.31 -36.24
CA LEU A 73 -31.64 -18.33 -36.80
C LEU A 73 -30.35 -18.98 -37.33
N HIS A 74 -29.84 -19.99 -36.64
CA HIS A 74 -28.62 -20.68 -37.06
C HIS A 74 -28.79 -21.40 -38.40
N ASP A 75 -29.98 -21.93 -38.74
CA ASP A 75 -30.28 -22.55 -40.03
C ASP A 75 -30.28 -21.52 -41.16
N LEU A 76 -30.70 -20.29 -40.87
CA LEU A 76 -30.70 -19.16 -41.82
C LEU A 76 -29.29 -18.59 -42.05
N LEU A 77 -28.43 -18.71 -41.05
CA LEU A 77 -27.03 -18.28 -41.12
C LEU A 77 -26.10 -19.34 -41.75
N VAL A 78 -26.59 -20.56 -42.01
CA VAL A 78 -25.81 -21.58 -42.73
C VAL A 78 -25.59 -21.11 -44.17
N GLY A 79 -24.35 -20.71 -44.47
CA GLY A 79 -23.94 -20.23 -45.79
C GLY A 79 -23.92 -18.70 -45.95
N SER A 80 -24.23 -17.93 -44.91
CA SER A 80 -24.04 -16.48 -44.92
C SER A 80 -22.59 -16.11 -44.60
N GLU A 81 -21.99 -15.24 -45.40
CA GLU A 81 -20.68 -14.65 -45.12
C GLU A 81 -20.84 -13.44 -44.20
N ILE A 82 -20.27 -13.53 -43.00
CA ILE A 82 -20.31 -12.45 -42.01
C ILE A 82 -19.10 -11.54 -42.27
N ILE A 83 -19.33 -10.38 -42.89
CA ILE A 83 -18.29 -9.38 -43.11
C ILE A 83 -18.18 -8.52 -41.85
N LEU A 84 -17.12 -8.73 -41.06
CA LEU A 84 -16.80 -7.88 -39.92
C LEU A 84 -16.05 -6.62 -40.42
N PRO A 85 -16.43 -5.41 -39.96
CA PRO A 85 -15.67 -4.21 -40.25
C PRO A 85 -14.27 -4.32 -39.61
N GLU A 86 -13.26 -3.86 -40.34
CA GLU A 86 -11.88 -3.83 -39.84
C GLU A 86 -11.76 -2.76 -38.75
N ASN A 87 -11.22 -3.15 -37.60
CA ASN A 87 -11.08 -2.26 -36.45
C ASN A 87 -9.95 -1.25 -36.70
N GLU A 88 -10.24 0.04 -36.57
CA GLU A 88 -9.22 1.10 -36.69
C GLU A 88 -8.10 0.91 -35.65
N VAL A 89 -6.85 0.85 -36.12
CA VAL A 89 -5.69 0.71 -35.24
C VAL A 89 -5.33 2.09 -34.70
N LEU A 90 -5.74 2.38 -33.46
CA LEU A 90 -5.34 3.59 -32.77
C LEU A 90 -3.84 3.57 -32.45
N GLU A 91 -3.13 4.65 -32.77
CA GLU A 91 -1.73 4.82 -32.39
C GLU A 91 -1.57 4.90 -30.88
N ARG A 92 -0.54 4.25 -30.33
CA ARG A 92 -0.29 4.25 -28.88
C ARG A 92 0.14 5.65 -28.44
N ASN A 93 -0.52 6.15 -27.38
CA ASN A 93 -0.14 7.41 -26.75
C ASN A 93 1.36 7.40 -26.34
N PRO A 94 2.16 8.38 -26.78
CA PRO A 94 3.61 8.41 -26.54
C PRO A 94 3.96 8.46 -25.04
N VAL A 95 3.15 9.15 -24.23
CA VAL A 95 3.36 9.26 -22.78
C VAL A 95 3.21 7.90 -22.10
N LEU A 96 2.26 7.08 -22.57
CA LEU A 96 2.07 5.73 -22.03
C LEU A 96 3.20 4.80 -22.44
N ALA A 97 3.71 4.92 -23.67
CA ALA A 97 4.84 4.12 -24.14
C ALA A 97 6.11 4.36 -23.30
N GLU A 98 6.45 5.63 -23.04
CA GLU A 98 7.59 5.99 -22.17
C GLU A 98 7.41 5.45 -20.75
N ARG A 99 6.19 5.52 -20.20
CA ARG A 99 5.90 4.99 -18.85
C ARG A 99 6.05 3.47 -18.80
N ILE A 100 5.61 2.77 -19.84
CA ILE A 100 5.76 1.30 -19.95
C ILE A 100 7.23 0.93 -20.03
N GLU A 101 8.03 1.64 -20.83
CA GLU A 101 9.47 1.40 -20.93
C GLU A 101 10.16 1.59 -19.57
N LYS A 102 9.81 2.65 -18.84
CA LYS A 102 10.31 2.89 -17.49
C LYS A 102 9.93 1.75 -16.53
N LEU A 103 8.66 1.35 -16.48
CA LEU A 103 8.18 0.29 -15.60
C LEU A 103 8.84 -1.06 -15.94
N LYS A 104 9.02 -1.35 -17.23
CA LYS A 104 9.69 -2.55 -17.69
C LYS A 104 11.14 -2.58 -17.24
N LYS A 105 11.86 -1.47 -17.38
CA LYS A 105 13.23 -1.34 -16.89
C LYS A 105 13.32 -1.51 -15.36
N GLU A 106 12.41 -0.92 -14.60
CA GLU A 106 12.35 -1.10 -13.13
C GLU A 106 12.04 -2.55 -12.73
N GLN A 107 11.25 -3.27 -13.53
CA GLN A 107 10.95 -4.68 -13.31
C GLN A 107 12.16 -5.56 -13.64
N GLU A 108 12.80 -5.34 -14.79
CA GLU A 108 14.03 -6.02 -15.20
C GLU A 108 15.15 -5.80 -14.17
N ASP A 109 15.32 -4.58 -13.65
CA ASP A 109 16.29 -4.28 -12.60
C ASP A 109 15.99 -5.05 -11.29
N ARG A 110 14.71 -5.19 -10.92
CA ARG A 110 14.30 -5.98 -9.76
C ARG A 110 14.57 -7.48 -9.96
N GLU A 111 14.23 -8.00 -11.14
CA GLU A 111 14.48 -9.39 -11.51
C GLU A 111 15.98 -9.70 -11.57
N TYR A 112 16.78 -8.81 -12.17
CA TYR A 112 18.23 -8.91 -12.20
C TYR A 112 18.83 -8.92 -10.79
N LYS A 113 18.40 -8.01 -9.91
CA LYS A 113 18.82 -7.98 -8.50
C LYS A 113 18.41 -9.24 -7.75
N ALA A 114 17.23 -9.81 -8.02
CA ALA A 114 16.78 -11.05 -7.42
C ALA A 114 17.64 -12.24 -7.86
N MET A 115 17.96 -12.33 -9.16
CA MET A 115 18.83 -13.39 -9.71
C MET A 115 20.27 -13.28 -9.21
N THR A 116 20.81 -12.07 -9.11
CA THR A 116 22.22 -11.82 -8.72
C THR A 116 22.45 -11.73 -7.21
N LYS A 117 21.38 -11.76 -6.40
CA LYS A 117 21.41 -11.67 -4.93
C LYS A 117 22.37 -12.67 -4.27
N ASN A 118 22.48 -13.88 -4.81
CA ASN A 118 23.32 -14.95 -4.25
C ASN A 118 24.80 -14.86 -4.70
N VAL A 119 25.07 -14.09 -5.75
CA VAL A 119 26.41 -13.95 -6.34
C VAL A 119 27.17 -12.79 -5.69
N GLU A 120 26.48 -11.74 -5.24
CA GLU A 120 27.07 -10.62 -4.50
C GLU A 120 27.44 -11.00 -3.05
N THR A 121 28.51 -11.77 -2.86
CA THR A 121 29.01 -12.11 -1.50
C THR A 121 29.60 -10.91 -0.74
N SER A 122 29.91 -9.82 -1.45
CA SER A 122 30.53 -8.60 -0.91
C SER A 122 29.55 -7.68 -0.19
N LYS A 123 28.25 -7.75 -0.50
CA LYS A 123 27.19 -7.01 0.21
C LYS A 123 26.45 -7.94 1.15
N LYS A 124 27.15 -8.39 2.19
CA LYS A 124 26.52 -9.14 3.28
C LYS A 124 25.59 -8.19 4.03
N HIS A 125 24.34 -8.09 3.59
CA HIS A 125 23.31 -7.31 4.28
C HIS A 125 23.12 -7.96 5.65
N TYR A 126 23.63 -7.30 6.69
CA TYR A 126 23.31 -7.69 8.05
C TYR A 126 21.80 -7.49 8.22
N PRO A 127 21.07 -8.42 8.85
CA PRO A 127 19.61 -8.29 9.02
C PRO A 127 19.20 -7.00 9.75
N GLU A 128 20.14 -6.39 10.50
CA GLU A 128 20.05 -5.08 11.14
C GLU A 128 19.88 -3.91 10.14
N ASP A 129 20.36 -4.03 8.90
CA ASP A 129 20.24 -2.98 7.87
C ASP A 129 18.93 -3.08 7.08
N SER A 130 18.12 -4.12 7.32
CA SER A 130 16.82 -4.22 6.66
C SER A 130 15.89 -3.16 7.26
N ILE A 131 15.38 -2.28 6.40
CA ILE A 131 14.49 -1.17 6.78
C ILE A 131 13.29 -1.70 7.59
N SER A 132 12.79 -2.88 7.26
CA SER A 132 11.72 -3.56 7.98
C SER A 132 12.07 -3.94 9.41
N TYR A 133 13.32 -4.35 9.69
CA TYR A 133 13.77 -4.68 11.04
C TYR A 133 13.92 -3.42 11.90
N GLN A 134 14.48 -2.35 11.35
CA GLN A 134 14.61 -1.06 12.04
C GLN A 134 13.24 -0.43 12.32
N MET A 135 12.31 -0.50 11.37
CA MET A 135 10.93 -0.04 11.56
C MET A 135 10.22 -0.79 12.70
N ASN A 136 10.36 -2.12 12.75
CA ASN A 136 9.76 -2.91 13.82
C ASN A 136 10.37 -2.60 15.20
N MET A 137 11.68 -2.32 15.26
CA MET A 137 12.32 -1.93 16.53
C MET A 137 11.87 -0.52 16.97
N MET A 138 11.77 0.41 16.04
CA MET A 138 11.28 1.76 16.29
C MET A 138 9.83 1.77 16.78
N ASN A 139 8.96 0.94 16.20
CA ASN A 139 7.56 0.79 16.63
C ASN A 139 7.46 0.39 18.10
N ARG A 140 8.34 -0.49 18.58
CA ARG A 140 8.36 -0.91 19.99
C ARG A 140 8.74 0.23 20.94
N HIS A 141 9.73 1.03 20.57
CA HIS A 141 10.12 2.20 21.39
C HIS A 141 9.03 3.29 21.38
N LEU A 142 8.36 3.50 20.24
CA LEU A 142 7.22 4.43 20.15
C LEU A 142 6.06 4.01 21.04
N ILE A 143 5.73 2.72 21.09
CA ILE A 143 4.69 2.18 21.99
C ILE A 143 5.08 2.43 23.44
N ALA A 144 6.34 2.23 23.82
CA ALA A 144 6.82 2.45 25.18
C ALA A 144 6.74 3.91 25.61
N VAL A 145 7.07 4.86 24.72
CA VAL A 145 6.91 6.30 24.98
C VAL A 145 5.42 6.68 25.07
N GLY A 146 4.58 6.12 24.21
CA GLY A 146 3.12 6.31 24.28
C GLY A 146 2.54 5.84 25.62
N GLN A 147 2.96 4.67 26.10
CA GLN A 147 2.55 4.11 27.39
C GLN A 147 2.93 5.03 28.55
N LEU A 148 4.15 5.59 28.53
CA LEU A 148 4.60 6.55 29.54
C LEU A 148 3.70 7.78 29.59
N LEU A 149 3.35 8.37 28.44
CA LEU A 149 2.49 9.54 28.38
C LEU A 149 1.06 9.23 28.86
N VAL A 150 0.52 8.09 28.47
CA VAL A 150 -0.82 7.64 28.91
C VAL A 150 -0.84 7.38 30.41
N SER A 151 0.19 6.75 30.97
CA SER A 151 0.30 6.46 32.42
C SER A 151 0.45 7.75 33.24
N ILE A 152 1.29 8.69 32.82
CA ILE A 152 1.44 10.02 33.46
C ILE A 152 0.12 10.81 33.38
N GLY A 153 -0.52 10.82 32.20
CA GLY A 153 -1.80 11.49 31.99
C GLY A 153 -2.92 10.90 32.85
N ALA A 154 -2.98 9.57 32.95
CA ALA A 154 -3.93 8.87 33.81
C ALA A 154 -3.66 9.14 35.29
N GLY A 155 -2.39 9.17 35.72
CA GLY A 155 -1.99 9.52 37.07
C GLY A 155 -2.36 10.95 37.47
N PHE A 156 -2.15 11.89 36.54
CA PHE A 156 -2.59 13.28 36.72
C PHE A 156 -4.11 13.38 36.79
N ALA A 157 -4.83 12.77 35.85
CA ALA A 157 -6.30 12.79 35.82
C ALA A 157 -6.89 12.13 37.09
N PHE A 158 -6.29 11.03 37.56
CA PHE A 158 -6.68 10.38 38.80
C PHE A 158 -6.42 11.28 40.03
N GLY A 159 -5.26 11.94 40.11
CA GLY A 159 -4.97 12.84 41.22
C GLY A 159 -5.80 14.13 41.20
N PHE A 160 -6.19 14.61 40.02
CA PHE A 160 -6.97 15.84 39.85
C PHE A 160 -8.49 15.61 39.94
N LEU A 161 -9.06 14.68 39.15
CA LEU A 161 -10.50 14.34 39.15
C LEU A 161 -10.82 13.21 40.14
N GLY A 162 -10.01 12.17 40.18
CA GLY A 162 -10.32 10.96 40.96
C GLY A 162 -10.46 11.25 42.46
N LEU A 163 -9.63 12.13 43.01
CA LEU A 163 -9.69 12.49 44.43
C LEU A 163 -10.79 13.51 44.75
N GLU A 164 -11.19 14.33 43.79
CA GLU A 164 -12.41 15.13 43.90
C GLU A 164 -13.66 14.25 44.01
N LEU A 165 -13.74 13.20 43.19
CA LEU A 165 -14.88 12.28 43.18
C LEU A 165 -15.00 11.46 44.47
N ILE A 166 -13.88 11.15 45.13
CA ILE A 166 -13.85 10.34 46.37
C ILE A 166 -14.03 11.20 47.63
N VAL A 167 -13.28 12.30 47.75
CA VAL A 167 -13.20 13.07 49.01
C VAL A 167 -14.23 14.19 49.06
N GLY A 168 -14.63 14.75 47.91
CA GLY A 168 -15.55 15.89 47.83
C GLY A 168 -14.98 17.20 48.39
N ASN A 169 -15.35 18.32 47.76
CA ASN A 169 -15.03 19.70 48.20
C ASN A 169 -13.53 19.99 48.49
N LEU A 170 -12.63 19.62 47.57
CA LEU A 170 -11.24 20.08 47.59
C LEU A 170 -11.07 21.42 46.86
N GLN A 171 -10.19 22.30 47.32
CA GLN A 171 -9.83 23.51 46.58
C GLN A 171 -9.08 23.15 45.29
N PHE A 172 -9.32 23.90 44.21
CA PHE A 172 -8.70 23.67 42.89
C PHE A 172 -7.17 23.54 42.97
N SER A 173 -6.51 24.42 43.74
CA SER A 173 -5.06 24.41 43.92
C SER A 173 -4.54 23.11 44.55
N MET A 174 -5.25 22.57 45.54
CA MET A 174 -4.87 21.29 46.16
C MET A 174 -5.01 20.14 45.18
N ARG A 175 -6.06 20.11 44.36
CA ARG A 175 -6.25 19.08 43.32
C ARG A 175 -5.15 19.13 42.27
N LEU A 176 -4.76 20.34 41.85
CA LEU A 176 -3.71 20.54 40.87
C LEU A 176 -2.35 20.06 41.40
N ILE A 177 -2.00 20.44 42.62
CA ILE A 177 -0.74 20.03 43.26
C ILE A 177 -0.74 18.51 43.45
N LEU A 178 -1.84 17.93 43.93
CA LEU A 178 -1.99 16.48 44.14
C LEU A 178 -1.87 15.70 42.82
N GLY A 179 -2.52 16.17 41.77
CA GLY A 179 -2.42 15.62 40.42
C GLY A 179 -0.97 15.63 39.90
N ILE A 180 -0.26 16.74 40.07
CA ILE A 180 1.15 16.85 39.65
C ILE A 180 2.03 15.90 40.48
N VAL A 181 1.86 15.84 41.80
CA VAL A 181 2.65 14.94 42.67
C VAL A 181 2.40 13.47 42.30
N CYS A 182 1.15 13.05 42.11
CA CYS A 182 0.84 11.69 41.66
C CYS A 182 1.46 11.39 40.28
N ALA A 183 1.34 12.31 39.33
CA ALA A 183 1.94 12.17 38.00
C ALA A 183 3.47 12.06 38.04
N LEU A 184 4.14 12.79 38.93
CA LEU A 184 5.58 12.72 39.11
C LEU A 184 6.04 11.37 39.69
N ILE A 185 5.33 10.84 40.69
CA ILE A 185 5.64 9.54 41.27
C ILE A 185 5.50 8.43 40.22
N ILE A 186 4.39 8.43 39.48
CA ILE A 186 4.13 7.46 38.40
C ILE A 186 5.16 7.62 37.28
N GLY A 187 5.44 8.85 36.86
CA GLY A 187 6.42 9.15 35.82
C GLY A 187 7.82 8.66 36.17
N LEU A 188 8.27 8.84 37.42
CA LEU A 188 9.56 8.34 37.87
C LEU A 188 9.61 6.80 37.90
N ALA A 189 8.54 6.14 38.33
CA ALA A 189 8.46 4.69 38.34
C ALA A 189 8.52 4.12 36.91
N GLU A 190 7.70 4.65 35.99
CA GLU A 190 7.65 4.20 34.60
C GLU A 190 8.95 4.53 33.84
N PHE A 191 9.53 5.72 34.06
CA PHE A 191 10.81 6.11 33.44
C PHE A 191 11.96 5.21 33.91
N TYR A 192 11.96 4.80 35.19
CA TYR A 192 12.94 3.85 35.70
C TYR A 192 12.83 2.49 35.02
N PHE A 193 11.61 1.95 34.86
CA PHE A 193 11.39 0.69 34.16
C PHE A 193 11.77 0.77 32.68
N LEU A 194 11.45 1.89 32.01
CA LEU A 194 11.81 2.12 30.62
C LEU A 194 13.33 2.14 30.42
N ALA A 195 14.06 2.89 31.24
CA ALA A 195 15.52 2.97 31.17
C ALA A 195 16.18 1.60 31.41
N LYS A 196 15.64 0.80 32.33
CA LYS A 196 16.13 -0.56 32.58
C LYS A 196 15.84 -1.50 31.40
N ASN A 197 14.64 -1.45 30.83
CA ASN A 197 14.24 -2.30 29.71
C ASN A 197 15.09 -2.01 28.45
N LEU A 198 15.42 -0.74 28.19
CA LEU A 198 16.33 -0.35 27.10
C LEU A 198 17.74 -0.95 27.28
N ASN A 199 18.30 -0.90 28.49
CA ASN A 199 19.62 -1.47 28.79
C ASN A 199 19.64 -3.01 28.65
N GLU A 200 18.54 -3.69 29.00
CA GLU A 200 18.41 -5.13 28.81
C GLU A 200 18.28 -5.52 27.32
N GLU A 201 17.59 -4.71 26.51
CA GLU A 201 17.47 -4.92 25.06
C GLU A 201 18.81 -4.80 24.31
N GLU A 202 19.69 -3.89 24.73
CA GLU A 202 21.05 -3.76 24.18
C GLU A 202 21.88 -5.03 24.41
N LYS A 203 21.83 -5.61 25.62
CA LYS A 203 22.57 -6.84 25.97
C LYS A 203 22.08 -8.07 25.19
N ILE A 204 20.78 -8.15 24.90
CA ILE A 204 20.19 -9.26 24.12
C ILE A 204 20.66 -9.19 22.65
N GLN A 205 20.87 -7.99 22.11
CA GLN A 205 21.41 -7.84 20.75
C GLN A 205 22.89 -8.20 20.67
N GLU A 206 23.69 -7.88 21.69
CA GLU A 206 25.12 -8.25 21.74
C GLU A 206 25.34 -9.76 21.81
N THR A 207 24.51 -10.48 22.57
CA THR A 207 24.61 -11.95 22.70
C THR A 207 24.24 -12.69 21.42
N LYS A 208 23.31 -12.15 20.62
CA LYS A 208 22.97 -12.70 19.28
C LYS A 208 24.03 -12.42 18.21
N LYS A 209 24.84 -11.37 18.37
CA LYS A 209 25.90 -10.99 17.42
C LYS A 209 27.21 -11.79 17.56
N LYS A 210 27.36 -12.64 18.57
CA LYS A 210 28.55 -13.50 18.72
C LYS A 210 28.39 -14.79 17.91
N PRO A 211 29.08 -14.97 16.76
CA PRO A 211 29.02 -16.24 16.04
C PRO A 211 29.62 -17.33 16.93
N ALA A 212 28.85 -18.41 17.13
CA ALA A 212 29.32 -19.64 17.74
C ALA A 212 30.62 -20.08 17.04
N ALA A 213 31.70 -20.14 17.81
CA ALA A 213 32.98 -20.68 17.36
C ALA A 213 32.74 -22.12 16.87
N LYS A 214 33.02 -22.38 15.59
CA LYS A 214 32.93 -23.72 15.00
C LYS A 214 33.95 -24.65 15.67
N PRO A 215 33.61 -25.94 15.88
CA PRO A 215 34.52 -26.89 16.48
C PRO A 215 35.71 -27.18 15.55
N SER A 216 36.86 -27.34 16.19
CA SER A 216 38.16 -27.61 15.60
C SER A 216 38.16 -28.88 14.73
N ARG A 217 38.71 -28.72 13.53
CA ARG A 217 38.95 -29.75 12.52
C ARG A 217 39.81 -30.88 13.10
N VAL A 218 39.28 -32.11 13.11
CA VAL A 218 39.98 -33.35 13.44
C VAL A 218 41.21 -33.50 12.52
N LYS A 219 42.40 -33.71 13.11
CA LYS A 219 43.65 -33.96 12.39
C LYS A 219 43.66 -35.40 11.88
N THR A 220 43.56 -35.60 10.57
CA THR A 220 43.90 -36.88 9.94
C THR A 220 45.41 -37.08 9.99
N LYS A 221 45.83 -38.14 10.69
CA LYS A 221 47.23 -38.55 10.87
C LYS A 221 47.70 -39.28 9.60
N VAL A 222 48.43 -38.58 8.71
CA VAL A 222 49.20 -39.24 7.65
C VAL A 222 50.48 -39.76 8.29
N LYS A 223 50.59 -41.09 8.44
CA LYS A 223 51.80 -41.76 8.89
C LYS A 223 52.58 -42.19 7.64
N ALA A 224 53.49 -41.34 7.20
CA ALA A 224 54.62 -41.75 6.37
C ALA A 224 55.71 -42.26 7.33
N HIS A 225 56.11 -43.51 7.21
CA HIS A 225 57.47 -43.90 7.55
C HIS A 225 57.97 -44.88 6.48
N LYS A 226 59.03 -44.41 5.83
CA LYS A 226 59.91 -45.10 4.90
C LYS A 226 60.86 -46.00 5.71
N ASP A 227 61.40 -47.01 5.02
CA ASP A 227 62.40 -48.02 5.40
C ASP A 227 61.83 -49.40 5.77
#